data_AF-A0A832J184-F1
#
_entry.id   AF-A0A832J184-F1
#
_cell.length_a   1.000
_cell.length_b   1.000
_cell.length_c   1.000
_cell.angle_alpha   90.00
_cell.angle_beta   90.00
_cell.angle_gamma   90.00
#
_symmetry.space_group_name_H-M   'P 1'
#
loop_
_entity.id
_entity.type
_entity.pdbx_description
1 polymer ?
#
loop_
_entity_poly.entity_id
_entity_poly.type
_entity_poly.pdbx_seq_one_letter_code
_entity_poly.pdbx_strand_id
1 'polypeptide(L)'
;MKRAIFAAVVALSGCVSPQPETKPMPQRIIPYSGGLKIADSGGKEISFGRAQEGVEKAIDRLVGPRIIDGVGDGTGCELKSWSGTGLSLIFDKGAFVGWIAGPPTWPAPKRTAGNTCGWG
;
A
#
# COMPACT_ATOMS: atom_id res chain seq x y z
N MET A 1 -15.79 -17.67 58.74
CA MET A 1 -15.18 -17.33 57.43
C MET A 1 -16.09 -17.79 56.30
N LYS A 2 -16.69 -16.86 55.53
CA LYS A 2 -16.73 -16.90 54.05
C LYS A 2 -17.66 -15.78 53.54
N ARG A 3 -17.04 -14.86 52.80
CA ARG A 3 -17.65 -13.75 52.08
C ARG A 3 -18.31 -14.31 50.83
N ALA A 4 -19.53 -13.91 50.51
CA ALA A 4 -20.08 -14.03 49.17
C ALA A 4 -20.42 -12.61 48.71
N ILE A 5 -19.51 -12.06 47.92
CA ILE A 5 -19.51 -10.71 47.39
C ILE A 5 -20.52 -10.64 46.24
N PHE A 6 -21.38 -9.63 46.28
CA PHE A 6 -22.30 -9.23 45.23
C PHE A 6 -21.55 -9.05 43.90
N ALA A 7 -21.92 -9.81 42.87
CA ALA A 7 -21.43 -9.61 41.52
C ALA A 7 -22.39 -8.68 40.76
N ALA A 8 -22.09 -7.38 40.78
CA ALA A 8 -22.71 -6.40 39.89
C ALA A 8 -22.04 -6.51 38.51
N VAL A 9 -22.72 -7.12 37.54
CA VAL A 9 -22.28 -7.15 36.14
C VAL A 9 -22.62 -5.80 35.52
N VAL A 10 -21.62 -4.90 35.44
CA VAL A 10 -21.72 -3.64 34.72
C VAL A 10 -21.54 -3.91 33.23
N ALA A 11 -22.65 -4.00 32.50
CA ALA A 11 -22.66 -4.04 31.05
C ALA A 11 -22.33 -2.65 30.49
N LEU A 12 -21.05 -2.41 30.17
CA LEU A 12 -20.65 -1.24 29.37
C LEU A 12 -20.96 -1.52 27.89
N SER A 13 -22.19 -1.23 27.45
CA SER A 13 -22.49 -1.07 26.04
C SER A 13 -21.91 0.27 25.57
N GLY A 14 -20.63 0.28 25.23
CA GLY A 14 -20.01 1.41 24.56
C GLY A 14 -20.62 1.59 23.18
N CYS A 15 -21.43 2.64 23.00
CA CYS A 15 -21.81 3.15 21.69
C CYS A 15 -20.54 3.55 20.94
N VAL A 16 -20.04 2.67 20.05
CA VAL A 16 -19.11 3.09 19.01
C VAL A 16 -19.91 3.95 18.04
N SER A 17 -19.74 5.26 18.15
CA SER A 17 -20.18 6.19 17.11
C SER A 17 -19.39 5.87 15.85
N PRO A 18 -20.02 5.66 14.68
CA PRO A 18 -19.31 5.54 13.42
C PRO A 18 -18.56 6.85 13.21
N GLN A 19 -17.23 6.83 13.33
CA GLN A 19 -16.42 7.99 13.00
C GLN A 19 -16.60 8.24 11.50
N PRO A 20 -17.00 9.45 11.07
CA PRO A 20 -17.05 9.78 9.66
C PRO A 20 -15.68 9.48 9.07
N GLU A 21 -15.62 8.57 8.09
CA GLU A 21 -14.39 8.34 7.34
C GLU A 21 -14.03 9.67 6.68
N THR A 22 -13.10 10.40 7.30
CA THR A 22 -12.48 11.55 6.68
C THR A 22 -11.89 11.02 5.38
N LYS A 23 -12.51 11.37 4.25
CA LYS A 23 -12.00 11.04 2.92
C LYS A 23 -10.53 11.47 2.95
N PRO A 24 -9.56 10.53 2.83
CA PRO A 24 -8.17 10.91 2.90
C PRO A 24 -7.94 11.95 1.82
N MET A 25 -7.34 13.09 2.16
CA MET A 25 -6.67 13.90 1.14
C MET A 25 -5.75 12.93 0.37
N PRO A 26 -5.65 13.03 -0.97
CA PRO A 26 -4.83 12.12 -1.75
C PRO A 26 -3.40 12.16 -1.21
N GLN A 27 -3.03 11.16 -0.43
CA GLN A 27 -1.72 11.09 0.18
C GLN A 27 -0.74 10.76 -0.94
N ARG A 28 0.28 11.61 -1.09
CA ARG A 28 1.25 11.43 -2.15
C ARG A 28 2.16 10.25 -1.85
N ILE A 29 2.28 9.33 -2.81
CA ILE A 29 3.25 8.24 -2.73
C ILE A 29 4.61 8.77 -3.18
N ILE A 30 5.64 8.55 -2.38
CA ILE A 30 7.02 8.95 -2.65
C ILE A 30 7.87 7.68 -2.76
N PRO A 31 8.22 7.25 -3.98
CA PRO A 31 9.07 6.09 -4.18
C PRO A 31 10.50 6.34 -3.69
N TYR A 32 11.14 5.32 -3.10
CA TYR A 32 12.54 5.36 -2.64
C TYR A 32 13.23 4.00 -2.78
N SER A 33 14.54 3.93 -2.54
CA SER A 33 15.34 2.72 -2.81
C SER A 33 14.91 1.45 -2.07
N GLY A 34 14.16 1.55 -0.96
CA GLY A 34 13.67 0.41 -0.17
C GLY A 34 12.17 0.15 -0.27
N GLY A 35 11.44 0.92 -1.10
CA GLY A 35 9.99 0.78 -1.25
C GLY A 35 9.28 2.11 -1.53
N LEU A 36 8.19 2.35 -0.81
CA LEU A 36 7.33 3.53 -0.98
C LEU A 36 7.10 4.21 0.38
N LYS A 37 7.32 5.52 0.45
CA LYS A 37 6.89 6.34 1.57
C LYS A 37 5.53 6.95 1.27
N ILE A 38 4.68 7.02 2.29
CA ILE A 38 3.39 7.71 2.17
C ILE A 38 3.58 9.11 2.77
N ALA A 39 3.47 10.15 1.95
CA ALA A 39 3.58 11.53 2.40
C ALA A 39 2.51 11.84 3.46
N ASP A 40 2.86 12.70 4.41
CA ASP A 40 1.93 13.21 5.45
C ASP A 40 1.27 12.12 6.31
N SER A 41 1.85 10.92 6.33
CA SER A 41 1.32 9.75 7.04
C SER A 41 1.91 9.53 8.43
N GLY A 42 2.82 10.40 8.87
CA GLY A 42 3.56 10.22 10.12
C GLY A 42 4.63 9.12 10.04
N GLY A 43 5.19 8.86 8.85
CA GLY A 43 6.29 7.91 8.66
C GLY A 43 5.87 6.52 8.19
N LYS A 44 4.64 6.34 7.69
CA LYS A 44 4.22 5.06 7.12
C LYS A 44 4.95 4.79 5.80
N GLU A 45 5.31 3.52 5.64
CA GLU A 45 5.98 3.04 4.43
C GLU A 45 5.53 1.63 4.06
N ILE A 46 5.69 1.34 2.78
CA ILE A 46 5.57 0.02 2.17
C ILE A 46 6.97 -0.38 1.73
N SER A 47 7.61 -1.21 2.54
CA SER A 47 8.96 -1.72 2.28
C SER A 47 8.91 -2.98 1.41
N PHE A 48 10.00 -3.32 0.73
CA PHE A 48 10.13 -4.59 0.02
C PHE A 48 9.90 -5.81 0.94
N GLY A 49 9.47 -6.93 0.35
CA GLY A 49 9.09 -8.15 1.06
C GLY A 49 7.68 -8.11 1.67
N ARG A 50 6.97 -6.98 1.59
CA ARG A 50 5.55 -6.89 1.97
C ARG A 50 4.69 -7.76 1.05
N ALA A 51 3.66 -8.38 1.63
CA ALA A 51 2.68 -9.15 0.86
C ALA A 51 1.90 -8.25 -0.12
N GLN A 52 1.69 -8.76 -1.33
CA GLN A 52 1.07 -8.07 -2.46
C GLN A 52 -0.30 -7.50 -2.13
N GLU A 53 -1.20 -8.31 -1.55
CA GLU A 53 -2.55 -7.87 -1.16
C GLU A 53 -2.51 -6.62 -0.26
N GLY A 54 -1.60 -6.60 0.72
CA GLY A 54 -1.44 -5.49 1.64
C GLY A 54 -0.91 -4.22 0.95
N VAL A 55 0.01 -4.39 0.00
CA VAL A 55 0.53 -3.28 -0.82
C VAL A 55 -0.57 -2.73 -1.72
N GLU A 56 -1.24 -3.58 -2.49
CA GLU A 56 -2.30 -3.15 -3.41
C GLU A 56 -3.41 -2.40 -2.69
N LYS A 57 -3.94 -2.96 -1.59
CA LYS A 57 -4.97 -2.31 -0.78
C LYS A 57 -4.51 -0.97 -0.21
N ALA A 58 -3.24 -0.85 0.16
CA ALA A 58 -2.69 0.41 0.61
C ALA A 58 -2.66 1.43 -0.52
N ILE A 59 -2.20 1.07 -1.71
CA ILE A 59 -2.11 1.98 -2.86
C ILE A 59 -3.51 2.36 -3.35
N ASP A 60 -4.44 1.41 -3.47
CA ASP A 60 -5.82 1.66 -3.88
C ASP A 60 -6.51 2.70 -2.99
N ARG A 61 -6.22 2.68 -1.68
CA ARG A 61 -6.74 3.68 -0.74
C ARG A 61 -6.19 5.08 -0.98
N LEU A 62 -4.97 5.20 -1.53
CA LEU A 62 -4.26 6.47 -1.69
C LEU A 62 -4.54 7.11 -3.05
N VAL A 63 -4.58 6.31 -4.11
CA VAL A 63 -4.66 6.81 -5.50
C VAL A 63 -5.90 6.34 -6.26
N GLY A 64 -6.75 5.51 -5.65
CA GLY A 64 -7.89 4.88 -6.31
C GLY A 64 -7.54 3.50 -6.91
N PRO A 65 -8.54 2.78 -7.42
CA PRO A 65 -8.40 1.38 -7.82
C PRO A 65 -7.38 1.18 -8.96
N ARG A 66 -6.64 0.07 -8.91
CA ARG A 66 -5.72 -0.43 -9.95
C ARG A 66 -6.38 -0.51 -11.33
N ILE A 67 -5.61 -0.23 -12.39
CA ILE A 67 -6.15 -0.19 -13.77
C ILE A 67 -5.39 -1.12 -14.72
N ILE A 68 -4.13 -1.49 -14.44
CA ILE A 68 -3.35 -2.34 -15.35
C ILE A 68 -2.66 -3.46 -14.56
N ASP A 69 -2.98 -4.69 -14.93
CA ASP A 69 -2.27 -5.92 -14.57
C ASP A 69 -1.39 -6.32 -15.77
N GLY A 70 -0.08 -6.06 -15.70
CA GLY A 70 0.89 -6.53 -16.68
C GLY A 70 1.63 -7.75 -16.12
N VAL A 71 1.79 -8.80 -16.92
CA VAL A 71 2.58 -9.98 -16.51
C VAL A 71 4.01 -9.85 -17.05
N GLY A 72 4.98 -10.05 -16.16
CA GLY A 72 6.38 -10.41 -16.40
C GLY A 72 6.64 -11.18 -17.69
N ASP A 73 7.39 -10.65 -18.66
CA ASP A 73 7.94 -11.48 -19.74
C ASP A 73 9.15 -12.30 -19.24
N GLY A 74 8.86 -13.37 -18.50
CA GLY A 74 9.78 -14.51 -18.37
C GLY A 74 10.21 -14.93 -16.97
N THR A 75 9.89 -14.18 -15.90
CA THR A 75 10.38 -14.49 -14.53
C THR A 75 9.28 -14.80 -13.51
N GLY A 76 8.01 -14.79 -13.90
CA GLY A 76 6.89 -14.97 -12.96
C GLY A 76 6.63 -13.76 -12.06
N CYS A 77 7.28 -12.64 -12.34
CA CYS A 77 7.01 -11.37 -11.66
C CYS A 77 5.74 -10.71 -12.22
N GLU A 78 4.99 -10.04 -11.35
CA GLU A 78 3.79 -9.29 -11.70
C GLU A 78 4.07 -7.79 -11.66
N LEU A 79 3.61 -7.07 -12.66
CA LEU A 79 3.64 -5.61 -12.70
C LEU A 79 2.21 -5.09 -12.48
N LYS A 80 2.03 -4.26 -11.45
CA LYS A 80 0.75 -3.58 -11.16
C LYS A 80 0.92 -2.08 -11.37
N SER A 81 0.02 -1.45 -12.12
CA SER A 81 0.09 0.00 -12.36
C SER A 81 -1.23 0.71 -12.07
N TRP A 82 -1.10 1.94 -11.58
CA TRP A 82 -2.22 2.83 -11.24
C TRP A 82 -2.25 4.01 -12.22
N SER A 83 -3.33 4.17 -12.97
CA SER A 83 -3.44 5.25 -13.95
C SER A 83 -3.33 6.62 -13.32
N GLY A 84 -2.71 7.56 -14.03
CA GLY A 84 -2.52 8.94 -13.56
C GLY A 84 -1.41 9.13 -12.52
N THR A 85 -0.81 8.05 -12.00
CA THR A 85 0.29 8.13 -11.03
C THR A 85 1.67 8.07 -11.68
N GLY A 86 1.77 7.43 -12.85
CA GLY A 86 3.06 7.08 -13.45
C GLY A 86 3.87 6.10 -12.60
N LEU A 87 3.23 5.39 -11.66
CA LEU A 87 3.82 4.41 -10.76
C LEU A 87 3.39 3.00 -11.15
N SER A 88 4.38 2.13 -11.30
CA SER A 88 4.22 0.68 -11.45
C SER A 88 4.97 -0.02 -10.34
N LEU A 89 4.36 -1.03 -9.72
CA LEU A 89 4.95 -1.86 -8.68
C LEU A 89 5.23 -3.25 -9.24
N ILE A 90 6.34 -3.83 -8.80
CA ILE A 90 6.83 -5.14 -9.22
C ILE A 90 6.69 -6.09 -8.03
N PHE A 91 6.08 -7.24 -8.27
CA PHE A 91 5.92 -8.30 -7.30
C PHE A 91 6.57 -9.59 -7.80
N ASP A 92 7.23 -10.32 -6.91
CA ASP A 92 7.75 -11.67 -7.17
C ASP A 92 7.08 -12.62 -6.18
N LYS A 93 6.35 -13.62 -6.70
CA LYS A 93 5.62 -14.63 -5.90
C LYS A 93 4.76 -14.01 -4.79
N GLY A 94 4.09 -12.90 -5.09
CA GLY A 94 3.23 -12.20 -4.12
C GLY A 94 3.97 -11.32 -3.12
N ALA A 95 5.28 -11.13 -3.24
CA ALA A 95 6.05 -10.18 -2.42
C ALA A 95 6.39 -8.94 -3.24
N PHE A 96 6.20 -7.75 -2.66
CA PHE A 96 6.62 -6.49 -3.26
C PHE A 96 8.14 -6.42 -3.32
N VAL A 97 8.72 -6.33 -4.51
CA VAL A 97 10.17 -6.31 -4.69
C VAL A 97 10.71 -4.99 -5.20
N GLY A 98 9.91 -4.20 -5.93
CA GLY A 98 10.42 -2.99 -6.57
C GLY A 98 9.36 -2.08 -7.18
N TRP A 99 9.78 -0.94 -7.71
CA TRP A 99 8.90 0.01 -8.39
C TRP A 99 9.59 0.67 -9.58
N ILE A 100 8.77 1.19 -10.48
CA ILE A 100 9.13 2.01 -11.64
C ILE A 100 8.25 3.26 -11.56
N ALA A 101 8.86 4.44 -11.59
CA ALA A 101 8.15 5.72 -11.57
C ALA A 101 8.65 6.62 -12.70
N GLY A 102 7.74 7.27 -13.40
CA GLY A 102 8.06 8.24 -14.43
C GLY A 102 6.89 9.20 -14.70
N PRO A 103 7.14 10.48 -15.02
CA PRO A 103 6.10 11.39 -15.46
C PRO A 103 5.21 10.79 -16.57
N PRO A 104 3.92 11.17 -16.63
CA PRO A 104 3.06 10.87 -17.78
C PRO A 104 3.43 11.69 -19.04
N THR A 105 4.65 12.22 -19.12
CA THR A 105 5.13 13.07 -20.22
C THR A 105 6.37 12.45 -20.85
N TRP A 106 6.40 12.43 -22.18
CA TRP A 106 7.49 11.82 -22.94
C TRP A 106 8.59 12.83 -23.33
N PRO A 107 9.89 12.47 -23.30
CA PRO A 107 10.48 11.33 -22.60
C PRO A 107 10.80 11.71 -21.13
N ALA A 108 10.19 11.00 -20.19
CA ALA A 108 10.54 11.07 -18.79
C ALA A 108 11.69 10.11 -18.46
N PRO A 109 12.68 10.50 -17.63
CA PRO A 109 13.59 9.53 -17.05
C PRO A 109 12.82 8.58 -16.13
N LYS A 110 12.74 7.30 -16.51
CA LYS A 110 12.21 6.25 -15.64
C LYS A 110 13.13 6.08 -14.44
N ARG A 111 12.60 6.23 -13.23
CA ARG A 111 13.28 5.87 -11.98
C ARG A 111 12.85 4.47 -11.58
N THR A 112 13.78 3.63 -11.17
CA THR A 112 13.50 2.27 -10.71
C THR A 112 14.25 1.96 -9.42
N ALA A 113 13.69 1.08 -8.59
CA ALA A 113 14.37 0.51 -7.44
C ALA A 113 13.82 -0.89 -7.13
N GLY A 114 14.65 -1.76 -6.55
CA GLY A 114 14.24 -3.13 -6.19
C GLY A 114 13.83 -3.99 -7.38
N ASN A 115 14.16 -3.59 -8.60
CA ASN A 115 13.81 -4.28 -9.83
C ASN A 115 14.65 -5.57 -10.02
N THR A 116 14.44 -6.54 -9.14
CA THR A 116 15.06 -7.88 -9.21
C THR A 116 14.57 -8.67 -10.43
N CYS A 117 13.48 -8.23 -11.05
CA CYS A 117 12.84 -8.88 -12.18
C CYS A 117 13.26 -8.34 -13.55
N GLY A 118 14.15 -7.35 -13.63
CA GLY A 118 14.69 -6.84 -14.90
C GLY A 118 13.80 -5.84 -15.66
N TRP A 119 12.73 -5.33 -15.06
CA TRP A 119 11.81 -4.32 -15.61
C TRP A 119 12.36 -2.87 -15.58
N GLY A 120 12.82 -2.33 -16.71
CA GLY A 120 13.32 -0.94 -16.77
C GLY A 120 13.69 -0.46 -18.16
#